data_AF-A0A1C5R2R3-F1
#
_entry.id   AF-A0A1C5R2R3-F1
#
_cell.length_a   1.000
_cell.length_b   1.000
_cell.length_c   1.000
_cell.angle_alpha   90.00
_cell.angle_beta   90.00
_cell.angle_gamma   90.00
#
_symmetry.space_group_name_H-M   'P 1'
#
loop_
_entity.id
_entity.type
_entity.pdbx_description
1 polymer ?
#
loop_
_entity_poly.entity_id
_entity_poly.type
_entity_poly.pdbx_seq_one_letter_code
_entity_poly.pdbx_strand_id
1 'polypeptide(L)'
;MKTYINKLYLLSLALFMIVVSGCDNNENKSLSLDGDTFINKIVLDDQYEGVIDNKNASITIGVPYAYDTEAMTVSQLELSEGAEATIKTGDIVNFSFSQSVRVVNGDAFFDYTINVKHDEAKILSFKLNGYIGVINHETNVITVRIPTSENISSLTANIEMNEGTVIVSPENYSNLDYSSPVEFVVENNTARTTYTVSVIQSDAAEVLYVGLAENVESLNSEEKEAANWMLLNVPSSQYVSFDDIAKGVVDLSSCKVMWWHLHIDGGIDNMDKFDQNAASSLTAIQKIKDFYEAGGSLLLTRFASYYAVKLGATLDGNNPNNCWGQVEESGEITSGPWSFFIQGNTEHALYQNLVMNSGESDKVYTCDAGYRITNSTAQWHIGSDWGGYPTEADWEILHGAKAIGNGGDGAVVAWEYLPNNGRGGIVCIGSGCYDWYSYGVDASGDRYHGNVAKLTENAINYLKGE
;
A
#
# COMPACT_ATOMS: atom_id res chain seq x y z
N MET A 1 17.23 54.99 -25.65
CA MET A 1 18.13 54.82 -24.50
C MET A 1 17.69 53.58 -23.74
N LYS A 2 18.56 52.55 -23.79
CA LYS A 2 18.62 51.27 -23.05
C LYS A 2 17.31 50.61 -22.55
N THR A 3 16.99 49.51 -23.22
CA THR A 3 16.12 48.40 -22.80
C THR A 3 17.03 47.19 -22.57
N TYR A 4 16.80 46.38 -21.52
CA TYR A 4 17.39 45.03 -21.43
C TYR A 4 16.26 44.01 -21.20
N ILE A 5 16.19 43.07 -22.14
CA ILE A 5 15.24 41.96 -22.26
C ILE A 5 16.08 40.68 -22.44
N ASN A 6 15.77 39.67 -21.61
CA ASN A 6 15.71 38.21 -21.83
C ASN A 6 16.85 37.36 -22.43
N LYS A 7 16.93 36.16 -21.82
CA LYS A 7 17.02 34.77 -22.37
C LYS A 7 18.41 34.13 -22.65
N LEU A 8 18.68 33.09 -21.85
CA LEU A 8 18.72 31.64 -22.20
C LEU A 8 19.85 31.06 -23.10
N TYR A 9 20.29 29.84 -22.71
CA TYR A 9 21.13 28.84 -23.42
C TYR A 9 22.62 29.23 -23.64
N LEU A 10 23.62 28.36 -23.85
CA LEU A 10 23.95 26.96 -23.54
C LEU A 10 25.34 26.73 -24.20
N LEU A 11 26.22 25.98 -23.55
CA LEU A 11 27.32 25.18 -24.12
C LEU A 11 28.49 25.77 -24.95
N SER A 12 29.67 25.32 -24.54
CA SER A 12 30.85 24.86 -25.32
C SER A 12 31.90 25.87 -25.81
N LEU A 13 33.13 25.71 -25.31
CA LEU A 13 34.31 25.55 -26.16
C LEU A 13 35.46 24.88 -25.38
N ALA A 14 35.83 23.69 -25.83
CA ALA A 14 37.11 23.07 -25.57
C ALA A 14 38.15 23.60 -26.58
N LEU A 15 39.39 23.89 -26.14
CA LEU A 15 40.61 23.28 -26.71
C LEU A 15 41.88 23.70 -25.95
N PHE A 16 42.53 22.68 -25.38
CA PHE A 16 43.97 22.43 -25.27
C PHE A 16 44.98 23.59 -25.37
N MET A 17 45.77 23.72 -24.30
CA MET A 17 47.22 23.85 -24.45
C MET A 17 47.91 22.96 -23.40
N ILE A 18 48.46 21.84 -23.86
CA ILE A 18 49.38 21.00 -23.10
C ILE A 18 50.74 21.70 -23.07
N VAL A 19 51.26 21.93 -21.86
CA VAL A 19 52.70 21.97 -21.60
C VAL A 19 52.97 21.02 -20.45
N VAL A 20 53.65 19.92 -20.75
CA VAL A 20 54.13 18.92 -19.80
C VAL A 20 55.45 19.42 -19.22
N SER A 21 55.57 19.45 -17.89
CA SER A 21 56.77 19.20 -17.06
C SER A 21 56.51 19.82 -15.67
N GLY A 22 56.52 19.12 -14.56
CA GLY A 22 56.64 17.70 -14.26
C GLY A 22 55.96 17.44 -12.91
N CYS A 23 55.57 16.20 -12.66
CA CYS A 23 55.06 15.76 -11.37
C CYS A 23 56.09 16.07 -10.27
N ASP A 24 55.70 16.89 -9.30
CA ASP A 24 56.37 16.94 -8.01
C ASP A 24 55.47 16.24 -6.97
N ASN A 25 55.97 15.07 -6.58
CA ASN A 25 55.71 14.27 -5.38
C ASN A 25 54.27 13.85 -5.07
N ASN A 26 54.01 12.57 -5.37
CA ASN A 26 53.03 11.72 -4.70
C ASN A 26 53.13 11.90 -3.18
N GLU A 27 52.26 12.71 -2.59
CA GLU A 27 51.71 12.34 -1.30
C GLU A 27 50.80 11.15 -1.55
N ASN A 28 51.38 9.94 -1.50
CA ASN A 28 50.59 8.74 -1.22
C ASN A 28 50.02 8.94 0.19
N LYS A 29 48.93 9.71 0.32
CA LYS A 29 48.07 9.59 1.49
C LYS A 29 47.50 8.19 1.42
N SER A 30 48.10 7.30 2.20
CA SER A 30 47.54 5.98 2.46
C SER A 30 46.11 6.18 2.97
N LEU A 31 45.15 5.42 2.42
CA LEU A 31 43.78 5.42 2.93
C LEU A 31 43.81 5.08 4.43
N SER A 32 43.29 5.96 5.28
CA SER A 32 43.14 5.73 6.72
C SER A 32 41.74 5.20 6.98
N LEU A 33 41.62 3.88 7.00
CA LEU A 33 40.36 3.14 7.19
C LEU A 33 40.24 2.55 8.60
N ASP A 34 41.16 2.89 9.50
CA ASP A 34 41.31 2.36 10.85
C ASP A 34 40.64 3.21 11.93
N GLY A 35 40.09 4.37 11.57
CA GLY A 35 39.34 5.23 12.47
C GLY A 35 37.94 4.69 12.77
N ASP A 36 37.59 4.55 14.05
CA ASP A 36 36.22 4.23 14.47
C ASP A 36 35.28 5.40 14.16
N THR A 37 34.08 5.09 13.66
CA THR A 37 33.11 6.06 13.12
C THR A 37 31.76 5.97 13.83
N PHE A 38 31.76 5.64 15.12
CA PHE A 38 30.52 5.43 15.87
C PHE A 38 30.02 6.69 16.58
N ILE A 39 28.69 6.78 16.67
CA ILE A 39 28.02 7.60 17.67
C ILE A 39 27.93 6.74 18.93
N ASN A 40 28.53 7.21 20.03
CA ASN A 40 28.53 6.53 21.33
C ASN A 40 27.38 7.01 22.21
N LYS A 41 26.96 8.28 22.06
CA LYS A 41 25.83 8.86 22.78
C LYS A 41 25.23 10.01 21.98
N ILE A 42 23.91 10.13 22.04
CA ILE A 42 23.19 11.32 21.60
C ILE A 42 22.03 11.59 22.55
N VAL A 43 21.84 12.86 22.92
CA VAL A 43 20.70 13.33 23.72
C VAL A 43 20.08 14.55 23.04
N LEU A 44 18.76 14.54 22.90
CA LEU A 44 17.99 15.66 22.39
C LEU A 44 17.28 16.40 23.54
N ASP A 45 17.26 17.72 23.47
CA ASP A 45 16.57 18.63 24.40
C ASP A 45 16.84 18.34 25.89
N ASP A 46 18.07 17.93 26.22
CA ASP A 46 18.54 17.60 27.58
C ASP A 46 17.82 16.42 28.25
N GLN A 47 16.93 15.73 27.55
CA GLN A 47 16.03 14.75 28.14
C GLN A 47 16.00 13.42 27.38
N TYR A 48 16.01 13.45 26.05
CA TYR A 48 15.69 12.27 25.23
C TYR A 48 16.96 11.63 24.70
N GLU A 49 17.44 10.62 25.43
CA GLU A 49 18.62 9.84 25.04
C GLU A 49 18.28 8.81 23.95
N GLY A 50 19.16 8.71 22.96
CA GLY A 50 19.01 7.78 21.84
C GLY A 50 19.51 6.37 22.15
N VAL A 51 18.72 5.37 21.75
CA VAL A 51 19.12 3.96 21.71
C VAL A 51 19.85 3.71 20.40
N ILE A 52 21.14 3.39 20.47
CA ILE A 52 22.04 3.24 19.31
C ILE A 52 22.12 1.76 18.89
N ASP A 53 21.87 1.50 17.60
CA ASP A 53 22.04 0.19 16.97
C ASP A 53 23.05 0.31 15.82
N ASN A 54 24.30 -0.03 16.13
CA ASN A 54 25.40 -0.02 15.16
C ASN A 54 25.27 -1.09 14.08
N LYS A 55 24.52 -2.18 14.31
CA LYS A 55 24.35 -3.24 13.31
C LYS A 55 23.44 -2.78 12.19
N ASN A 56 22.35 -2.09 12.55
CA ASN A 56 21.37 -1.56 11.60
C ASN A 56 21.63 -0.11 11.20
N ALA A 57 22.74 0.48 11.67
CA ALA A 57 23.10 1.89 11.46
C ALA A 57 21.95 2.85 11.79
N SER A 58 21.28 2.61 12.93
CA SER A 58 20.09 3.36 13.32
C SER A 58 20.17 3.83 14.76
N ILE A 59 19.51 4.94 15.05
CA ILE A 59 19.33 5.46 16.40
C ILE A 59 17.85 5.77 16.60
N THR A 60 17.26 5.27 17.68
CA THR A 60 15.86 5.54 18.03
C THR A 60 15.77 6.37 19.31
N ILE A 61 15.03 7.47 19.27
CA ILE A 61 14.81 8.37 20.39
C ILE A 61 13.31 8.45 20.67
N GLY A 62 12.88 8.07 21.86
CA GLY A 62 11.46 8.12 22.26
C GLY A 62 11.10 9.48 22.86
N VAL A 63 9.97 10.05 22.45
CA VAL A 63 9.44 11.33 22.96
C VAL A 63 7.96 11.21 23.33
N PRO A 64 7.44 12.08 24.21
CA PRO A 64 6.02 12.09 24.54
C PRO A 64 5.11 12.24 23.32
N TYR A 65 3.89 11.70 23.42
CA TYR A 65 2.91 11.69 22.33
C TYR A 65 2.70 13.06 21.65
N ALA A 66 2.63 14.13 22.44
CA ALA A 66 2.37 15.49 21.95
C ALA A 66 3.63 16.39 21.91
N TYR A 67 4.83 15.81 21.97
CA TYR A 67 6.07 16.57 21.90
C TYR A 67 6.26 17.19 20.50
N ASP A 68 6.84 18.38 20.40
CA ASP A 68 7.16 18.99 19.11
C ASP A 68 8.55 18.54 18.65
N THR A 69 8.62 17.92 17.46
CA THR A 69 9.86 17.39 16.88
C THR A 69 10.39 18.24 15.73
N GLU A 70 9.74 19.36 15.39
CA GLU A 70 10.17 20.21 14.27
C GLU A 70 11.46 21.00 14.54
N ALA A 71 11.84 21.16 15.81
CA ALA A 71 12.99 21.94 16.21
C ALA A 71 13.62 21.44 17.53
N MET A 72 14.18 20.23 17.52
CA MET A 72 14.87 19.69 18.69
C MET A 72 16.36 20.04 18.68
N THR A 73 16.92 20.30 19.86
CA THR A 73 18.33 20.61 20.06
C THR A 73 19.13 19.36 20.33
N VAL A 74 20.24 19.14 19.62
CA VAL A 74 21.24 18.12 19.99
C VAL A 74 22.01 18.61 21.20
N SER A 75 21.59 18.22 22.40
CA SER A 75 22.19 18.74 23.62
C SER A 75 23.44 17.99 24.06
N GLN A 76 23.57 16.71 23.69
CA GLN A 76 24.80 15.93 23.87
C GLN A 76 25.07 15.07 22.64
N LEU A 77 26.34 14.99 22.23
CA LEU A 77 26.83 14.10 21.19
C LEU A 77 28.23 13.63 21.59
N GLU A 78 28.39 12.31 21.77
CA GLU A 78 29.67 11.66 22.01
C GLU A 78 29.97 10.74 20.83
N LEU A 79 31.13 10.94 20.20
CA LEU A 79 31.59 10.18 19.04
C LEU A 79 32.81 9.32 19.41
N SER A 80 33.19 8.40 18.54
CA SER A 80 34.51 7.77 18.58
C SER A 80 35.62 8.82 18.57
N GLU A 81 36.76 8.50 19.20
CA GLU A 81 37.89 9.43 19.30
C GLU A 81 38.40 9.83 17.90
N GLY A 82 38.51 11.13 17.65
CA GLY A 82 38.95 11.69 16.37
C GLY A 82 37.88 11.74 15.27
N ALA A 83 36.68 11.21 15.52
CA ALA A 83 35.58 11.25 14.56
C ALA A 83 34.85 12.61 14.58
N GLU A 84 34.31 13.00 13.42
CA GLU A 84 33.42 14.14 13.26
C GLU A 84 32.11 13.71 12.63
N ALA A 85 30.99 14.27 13.09
CA ALA A 85 29.66 14.01 12.53
C ALA A 85 29.12 15.23 11.78
N THR A 86 28.19 15.00 10.85
CA THR A 86 27.46 16.06 10.16
C THR A 86 26.53 16.86 11.06
N ILE A 87 26.20 16.32 12.24
CA ILE A 87 25.44 16.98 13.32
C ILE A 87 26.36 17.24 14.52
N LYS A 88 26.10 18.31 15.27
CA LYS A 88 26.93 18.75 16.40
C LYS A 88 26.08 19.13 17.61
N THR A 89 26.68 19.05 18.79
CA THR A 89 26.11 19.61 20.02
C THR A 89 25.75 21.08 19.81
N GLY A 90 24.49 21.44 20.07
CA GLY A 90 23.91 22.76 19.90
C GLY A 90 23.11 22.95 18.60
N ASP A 91 23.18 22.02 17.65
CA ASP A 91 22.38 22.08 16.43
C ASP A 91 20.89 21.93 16.76
N ILE A 92 20.06 22.74 16.08
CA ILE A 92 18.60 22.61 16.10
C ILE A 92 18.19 21.95 14.80
N VAL A 93 17.54 20.79 14.89
CA VAL A 93 17.22 19.95 13.75
C VAL A 93 15.75 19.56 13.79
N ASN A 94 15.13 19.50 12.61
CA ASN A 94 13.79 18.98 12.45
C ASN A 94 13.85 17.45 12.42
N PHE A 95 13.31 16.80 13.45
CA PHE A 95 13.21 15.35 13.57
C PHE A 95 11.78 14.82 13.38
N SER A 96 10.87 15.64 12.84
CA SER A 96 9.55 15.15 12.37
C SER A 96 9.68 14.12 11.22
N PHE A 97 10.87 14.01 10.63
CA PHE A 97 11.27 12.97 9.70
C PHE A 97 12.69 12.48 10.03
N SER A 98 13.01 11.26 9.56
CA SER A 98 14.30 10.62 9.78
C SER A 98 15.46 11.49 9.29
N GLN A 99 16.52 11.60 10.08
CA GLN A 99 17.72 12.35 9.74
C GLN A 99 18.90 11.42 9.47
N SER A 100 19.55 11.58 8.32
CA SER A 100 20.82 10.90 8.03
C SER A 100 21.98 11.69 8.66
N VAL A 101 22.80 11.01 9.45
CA VAL A 101 24.00 11.57 10.07
C VAL A 101 25.21 10.77 9.63
N ARG A 102 26.14 11.43 8.96
CA ARG A 102 27.41 10.83 8.58
C ARG A 102 28.45 11.11 9.64
N VAL A 103 29.10 10.06 10.12
CA VAL A 103 30.30 10.13 10.96
C VAL A 103 31.52 9.78 10.12
N VAL A 104 32.56 10.60 10.17
CA VAL A 104 33.80 10.43 9.40
C VAL A 104 34.99 10.41 10.35
N ASN A 105 35.93 9.50 10.11
CA ASN A 105 37.22 9.43 10.80
C ASN A 105 38.30 9.02 9.80
N GLY A 106 39.14 9.98 9.38
CA GLY A 106 40.05 9.75 8.26
C GLY A 106 39.30 9.55 6.94
N ASP A 107 39.53 8.42 6.27
CA ASP A 107 38.82 8.01 5.04
C ASP A 107 37.67 7.02 5.33
N ALA A 108 37.49 6.60 6.58
CA ALA A 108 36.34 5.79 7.00
C ALA A 108 35.12 6.67 7.25
N PHE A 109 33.93 6.16 6.92
CA PHE A 109 32.67 6.78 7.28
C PHE A 109 31.61 5.74 7.66
N PHE A 110 30.65 6.17 8.47
CA PHE A 110 29.47 5.39 8.82
C PHE A 110 28.24 6.30 8.86
N ASP A 111 27.19 5.90 8.16
CA ASP A 111 25.96 6.69 8.02
C ASP A 111 24.88 6.13 8.94
N TYR A 112 24.50 6.89 9.95
CA TYR A 112 23.37 6.57 10.82
C TYR A 112 22.07 7.18 10.29
N THR A 113 20.95 6.52 10.55
CA THR A 113 19.62 7.11 10.45
C THR A 113 19.04 7.31 11.86
N ILE A 114 18.82 8.57 12.23
CA ILE A 114 18.18 8.95 13.49
C ILE A 114 16.66 9.02 13.26
N ASN A 115 15.91 8.32 14.11
CA ASN A 115 14.46 8.31 14.12
C ASN A 115 13.95 8.74 15.50
N VAL A 116 13.19 9.82 15.55
CA VAL A 116 12.44 10.20 16.75
C VAL A 116 11.05 9.56 16.65
N LYS A 117 10.61 8.88 17.71
CA LYS A 117 9.32 8.19 17.78
C LYS A 117 8.51 8.73 18.94
N HIS A 118 7.28 9.15 18.64
CA HIS A 118 6.30 9.47 19.67
C HIS A 118 5.87 8.20 20.41
N ASP A 119 5.59 8.33 21.70
CA ASP A 119 4.82 7.32 22.42
C ASP A 119 3.51 7.06 21.67
N GLU A 120 3.17 5.79 21.45
CA GLU A 120 1.92 5.38 20.82
C GLU A 120 1.28 4.24 21.62
N ALA A 121 -0.04 4.31 21.83
CA ALA A 121 -0.83 3.24 22.43
C ALA A 121 -1.83 2.74 21.38
N LYS A 122 -1.55 1.60 20.74
CA LYS A 122 -2.34 1.07 19.61
C LYS A 122 -2.77 -0.37 19.85
N ILE A 123 -4.05 -0.64 19.61
CA ILE A 123 -4.54 -2.01 19.41
C ILE A 123 -4.19 -2.41 17.98
N LEU A 124 -3.40 -3.48 17.82
CA LEU A 124 -2.94 -3.99 16.52
C LEU A 124 -3.89 -5.05 15.96
N SER A 125 -4.55 -5.81 16.84
CA SER A 125 -5.53 -6.84 16.47
C SER A 125 -6.57 -6.97 17.57
N PHE A 126 -7.81 -7.21 17.18
CA PHE A 126 -8.94 -7.35 18.09
C PHE A 126 -9.87 -8.44 17.61
N LYS A 127 -10.25 -9.39 18.48
CA LYS A 127 -11.20 -10.47 18.14
C LYS A 127 -12.22 -10.65 19.25
N LEU A 128 -13.49 -10.85 18.92
CA LEU A 128 -14.54 -11.26 19.88
C LEU A 128 -14.90 -12.72 19.66
N ASN A 129 -14.63 -13.59 20.64
CA ASN A 129 -14.87 -15.04 20.53
C ASN A 129 -14.31 -15.67 19.23
N GLY A 130 -13.24 -15.11 18.67
CA GLY A 130 -12.64 -15.54 17.41
C GLY A 130 -13.07 -14.74 16.18
N TYR A 131 -14.18 -13.99 16.23
CA TYR A 131 -14.60 -13.07 15.18
C TYR A 131 -13.68 -11.87 15.10
N ILE A 132 -13.11 -11.62 13.93
CA ILE A 132 -12.09 -10.59 13.72
C ILE A 132 -12.72 -9.21 13.68
N GLY A 133 -12.13 -8.28 14.42
CA GLY A 133 -12.46 -6.87 14.42
C GLY A 133 -11.61 -6.11 13.42
N VAL A 134 -12.25 -5.21 12.69
CA VAL A 134 -11.62 -4.30 11.75
C VAL A 134 -11.36 -3.00 12.49
N ILE A 135 -10.08 -2.60 12.56
CA ILE A 135 -9.63 -1.46 13.35
C ILE A 135 -9.46 -0.25 12.44
N ASN A 136 -10.15 0.84 12.74
CA ASN A 136 -9.92 2.15 12.13
C ASN A 136 -9.08 3.00 13.10
N HIS A 137 -7.80 3.21 12.78
CA HIS A 137 -6.90 4.00 13.63
C HIS A 137 -7.11 5.51 13.55
N GLU A 138 -7.75 6.03 12.50
CA GLU A 138 -8.05 7.46 12.38
C GLU A 138 -9.19 7.88 13.33
N THR A 139 -10.20 7.02 13.45
CA THR A 139 -11.39 7.27 14.29
C THR A 139 -11.35 6.51 15.62
N ASN A 140 -10.37 5.62 15.80
CA ASN A 140 -10.28 4.66 16.90
C ASN A 140 -11.56 3.84 17.08
N VAL A 141 -12.20 3.43 15.98
CA VAL A 141 -13.37 2.55 16.01
C VAL A 141 -12.96 1.15 15.61
N ILE A 142 -13.40 0.15 16.37
CA ILE A 142 -13.23 -1.27 16.03
C ILE A 142 -14.60 -1.84 15.71
N THR A 143 -14.78 -2.36 14.49
CA THR A 143 -16.05 -2.98 14.07
C THR A 143 -15.87 -4.48 14.00
N VAL A 144 -16.70 -5.23 14.73
CA VAL A 144 -16.71 -6.70 14.70
C VAL A 144 -18.03 -7.18 14.12
N ARG A 145 -17.98 -7.99 13.07
CA ARG A 145 -19.17 -8.61 12.47
C ARG A 145 -19.35 -10.00 13.03
N ILE A 146 -20.56 -10.28 13.51
CA ILE A 146 -20.90 -11.54 14.18
C ILE A 146 -22.23 -12.04 13.59
N PRO A 147 -22.42 -13.35 13.36
CA PRO A 147 -23.71 -13.89 12.91
C PRO A 147 -24.88 -13.48 13.83
N THR A 148 -26.08 -13.34 13.27
CA THR A 148 -27.27 -12.94 14.04
C THR A 148 -27.69 -14.02 15.03
N SER A 149 -27.27 -15.27 14.83
CA SER A 149 -27.50 -16.40 15.73
C SER A 149 -26.68 -16.34 17.02
N GLU A 150 -25.59 -15.59 17.04
CA GLU A 150 -24.69 -15.51 18.20
C GLU A 150 -25.24 -14.58 19.29
N ASN A 151 -24.99 -14.93 20.55
CA ASN A 151 -25.32 -14.06 21.67
C ASN A 151 -24.22 -13.01 21.89
N ILE A 152 -24.49 -11.76 21.51
CA ILE A 152 -23.55 -10.65 21.67
C ILE A 152 -23.53 -10.04 23.08
N SER A 153 -24.39 -10.51 23.99
CA SER A 153 -24.44 -10.02 25.37
C SER A 153 -23.36 -10.61 26.29
N SER A 154 -22.48 -11.47 25.76
CA SER A 154 -21.45 -12.17 26.54
C SER A 154 -20.32 -12.66 25.63
N LEU A 155 -19.45 -11.75 25.20
CA LEU A 155 -18.32 -12.03 24.32
C LEU A 155 -16.99 -11.77 25.03
N THR A 156 -15.95 -12.52 24.66
CA THR A 156 -14.59 -12.38 25.18
C THR A 156 -13.68 -11.79 24.12
N ALA A 157 -13.00 -10.69 24.46
CA ALA A 157 -12.03 -10.06 23.57
C ALA A 157 -10.66 -10.73 23.67
N ASN A 158 -10.02 -10.94 22.52
CA ASN A 158 -8.61 -11.29 22.38
C ASN A 158 -7.94 -10.14 21.63
N ILE A 159 -6.91 -9.54 22.25
CA ILE A 159 -6.39 -8.23 21.83
C ILE A 159 -4.87 -8.33 21.77
N GLU A 160 -4.29 -7.89 20.66
CA GLU A 160 -2.85 -7.70 20.51
C GLU A 160 -2.59 -6.19 20.38
N MET A 161 -1.53 -5.71 21.02
CA MET A 161 -1.19 -4.28 21.09
C MET A 161 0.31 -4.12 20.82
N ASN A 162 0.73 -2.90 20.48
CA ASN A 162 2.15 -2.60 20.36
C ASN A 162 2.87 -2.74 21.72
N GLU A 163 4.18 -2.98 21.67
CA GLU A 163 4.99 -3.25 22.86
C GLU A 163 4.89 -2.12 23.89
N GLY A 164 4.75 -2.50 25.17
CA GLY A 164 4.60 -1.55 26.28
C GLY A 164 3.17 -1.07 26.54
N THR A 165 2.23 -1.33 25.64
CA THR A 165 0.83 -0.89 25.78
C THR A 165 0.05 -1.77 26.76
N VAL A 166 -0.76 -1.14 27.61
CA VAL A 166 -1.64 -1.80 28.59
C VAL A 166 -3.09 -1.35 28.41
N ILE A 167 -4.04 -2.23 28.72
CA ILE A 167 -5.47 -1.90 28.79
C ILE A 167 -5.78 -1.31 30.17
N VAL A 168 -6.32 -0.10 30.18
CA VAL A 168 -6.75 0.62 31.39
C VAL A 168 -8.24 0.41 31.66
N SER A 169 -9.03 0.27 30.61
CA SER A 169 -10.46 -0.04 30.70
C SER A 169 -10.89 -0.82 29.47
N PRO A 170 -11.79 -1.80 29.59
CA PRO A 170 -12.35 -2.33 30.84
C PRO A 170 -11.33 -3.19 31.61
N GLU A 171 -11.46 -3.28 32.93
CA GLU A 171 -10.59 -4.11 33.79
C GLU A 171 -10.67 -5.61 33.44
N ASN A 172 -11.83 -6.05 32.94
CA ASN A 172 -12.08 -7.39 32.46
C ASN A 172 -12.75 -7.30 31.09
N TYR A 173 -12.23 -8.05 30.14
CA TYR A 173 -12.70 -8.11 28.76
C TYR A 173 -13.17 -9.51 28.36
N SER A 174 -13.52 -10.34 29.34
CA SER A 174 -14.24 -11.60 29.19
C SER A 174 -15.73 -11.41 29.49
N ASN A 175 -16.58 -12.06 28.68
CA ASN A 175 -18.05 -12.04 28.84
C ASN A 175 -18.67 -10.63 28.91
N LEU A 176 -18.16 -9.69 28.12
CA LEU A 176 -18.72 -8.35 28.00
C LEU A 176 -19.96 -8.35 27.10
N ASP A 177 -20.87 -7.43 27.39
CA ASP A 177 -22.08 -7.18 26.59
C ASP A 177 -21.78 -6.13 25.51
N TYR A 178 -21.90 -6.53 24.25
CA TYR A 178 -21.71 -5.69 23.07
C TYR A 178 -23.03 -5.33 22.37
N SER A 179 -24.17 -5.46 23.05
CA SER A 179 -25.46 -4.94 22.56
C SER A 179 -25.48 -3.40 22.44
N SER A 180 -24.47 -2.73 23.02
CA SER A 180 -24.10 -1.34 22.78
C SER A 180 -22.58 -1.25 22.63
N PRO A 181 -22.05 -0.20 21.98
CA PRO A 181 -20.60 -0.04 21.85
C PRO A 181 -19.86 -0.05 23.20
N VAL A 182 -18.69 -0.66 23.24
CA VAL A 182 -17.83 -0.79 24.43
C VAL A 182 -16.52 -0.06 24.20
N GLU A 183 -16.11 0.79 25.14
CA GLU A 183 -14.83 1.51 25.06
C GLU A 183 -13.68 0.69 25.65
N PHE A 184 -12.58 0.63 24.90
CA PHE A 184 -11.29 0.11 25.32
C PHE A 184 -10.29 1.25 25.41
N VAL A 185 -9.84 1.56 26.62
CA VAL A 185 -8.80 2.58 26.84
C VAL A 185 -7.47 1.87 26.98
N VAL A 186 -6.51 2.22 26.13
CA VAL A 186 -5.13 1.71 26.17
C VAL A 186 -4.14 2.84 26.43
N GLU A 187 -3.07 2.54 27.15
CA GLU A 187 -2.01 3.48 27.50
C GLU A 187 -0.62 2.89 27.24
N ASN A 188 0.31 3.74 26.83
CA ASN A 188 1.74 3.43 26.71
C ASN A 188 2.53 4.69 27.02
N ASN A 189 3.25 4.71 28.15
CA ASN A 189 3.93 5.91 28.67
C ASN A 189 3.02 7.14 28.73
N THR A 190 3.24 8.13 27.85
CA THR A 190 2.43 9.36 27.78
C THR A 190 1.26 9.28 26.78
N ALA A 191 1.20 8.23 25.96
CA ALA A 191 0.14 8.01 25.00
C ALA A 191 -1.07 7.34 25.64
N ARG A 192 -2.27 7.80 25.26
CA ARG A 192 -3.55 7.24 25.67
C ARG A 192 -4.52 7.27 24.51
N THR A 193 -5.09 6.12 24.17
CA THR A 193 -6.03 5.96 23.06
C THR A 193 -7.29 5.26 23.55
N THR A 194 -8.46 5.82 23.21
CA THR A 194 -9.75 5.17 23.47
C THR A 194 -10.29 4.60 22.18
N TYR A 195 -10.44 3.27 22.13
CA TYR A 195 -11.08 2.55 21.04
C TYR A 195 -12.54 2.30 21.34
N THR A 196 -13.45 2.64 20.42
CA THR A 196 -14.87 2.29 20.52
C THR A 196 -15.15 1.01 19.73
N VAL A 197 -15.44 -0.08 20.43
CA VAL A 197 -15.76 -1.38 19.82
C VAL A 197 -17.26 -1.49 19.58
N SER A 198 -17.66 -1.69 18.34
CA SER A 198 -19.06 -1.88 17.92
C SER A 198 -19.25 -3.24 17.26
N VAL A 199 -20.34 -3.92 17.63
CA VAL A 199 -20.74 -5.19 16.99
C VAL A 199 -21.86 -4.95 15.99
N ILE A 200 -21.71 -5.49 14.80
CA ILE A 200 -22.75 -5.53 13.77
C ILE A 200 -23.18 -6.99 13.60
N GLN A 201 -24.43 -7.31 13.92
CA GLN A 201 -24.98 -8.62 13.64
C GLN A 201 -25.45 -8.72 12.19
N SER A 202 -24.88 -9.65 11.42
CA SER A 202 -25.25 -9.90 10.02
C SER A 202 -24.90 -11.33 9.62
N ASP A 203 -25.81 -12.00 8.91
CA ASP A 203 -25.59 -13.36 8.38
C ASP A 203 -25.13 -13.38 6.92
N ALA A 204 -25.32 -12.29 6.18
CA ALA A 204 -24.98 -12.23 4.78
C ALA A 204 -24.41 -10.85 4.40
N ALA A 205 -23.20 -10.85 3.85
CA ALA A 205 -22.58 -9.64 3.30
C ALA A 205 -22.99 -9.45 1.84
N GLU A 206 -23.17 -8.20 1.44
CA GLU A 206 -23.44 -7.86 0.04
C GLU A 206 -22.16 -7.79 -0.79
N VAL A 207 -21.01 -7.52 -0.15
CA VAL A 207 -19.72 -7.39 -0.81
C VAL A 207 -18.68 -8.22 -0.05
N LEU A 208 -17.93 -9.08 -0.73
CA LEU A 208 -16.86 -9.87 -0.12
C LEU A 208 -15.51 -9.39 -0.60
N TYR A 209 -14.58 -9.14 0.33
CA TYR A 209 -13.16 -9.17 0.00
C TYR A 209 -12.73 -10.62 0.07
N VAL A 210 -12.26 -11.18 -1.05
CA VAL A 210 -11.85 -12.58 -1.13
C VAL A 210 -10.33 -12.65 -1.22
N GLY A 211 -9.71 -13.44 -0.35
CA GLY A 211 -8.25 -13.56 -0.28
C GLY A 211 -7.75 -15.01 -0.19
N LEU A 212 -6.46 -15.20 -0.48
CA LEU A 212 -5.80 -16.51 -0.35
C LEU A 212 -5.52 -16.87 1.12
N ALA A 213 -5.33 -15.85 1.96
CA ALA A 213 -5.02 -16.03 3.38
C ALA A 213 -6.25 -16.49 4.18
N GLU A 214 -6.03 -17.15 5.33
CA GLU A 214 -7.12 -17.60 6.20
C GLU A 214 -7.92 -16.41 6.77
N ASN A 215 -7.27 -15.27 6.99
CA ASN A 215 -7.87 -14.07 7.57
C ASN A 215 -7.11 -12.81 7.13
N VAL A 216 -7.74 -11.64 7.34
CA VAL A 216 -7.19 -10.32 7.01
C VAL A 216 -5.80 -10.10 7.60
N GLU A 217 -5.56 -10.55 8.85
CA GLU A 217 -4.27 -10.38 9.52
C GLU A 217 -3.12 -11.14 8.87
N SER A 218 -3.45 -12.18 8.11
CA SER A 218 -2.48 -13.04 7.42
C SER A 218 -2.27 -12.63 5.95
N LEU A 219 -2.91 -11.56 5.49
CA LEU A 219 -2.63 -10.97 4.17
C LEU A 219 -1.26 -10.28 4.17
N ASN A 220 -0.62 -10.21 2.99
CA ASN A 220 0.53 -9.32 2.79
C ASN A 220 0.10 -7.85 2.91
N SER A 221 1.05 -6.93 3.12
CA SER A 221 0.74 -5.52 3.42
C SER A 221 -0.13 -4.83 2.37
N GLU A 222 0.15 -5.06 1.08
CA GLU A 222 -0.63 -4.52 -0.05
C GLU A 222 -2.08 -4.99 -0.03
N GLU A 223 -2.29 -6.31 0.06
CA GLU A 223 -3.65 -6.88 0.13
C GLU A 223 -4.36 -6.53 1.45
N LYS A 224 -3.61 -6.41 2.55
CA LYS A 224 -4.15 -6.06 3.86
C LYS A 224 -4.67 -4.62 3.87
N GLU A 225 -3.94 -3.68 3.25
CA GLU A 225 -4.35 -2.28 3.13
C GLU A 225 -5.65 -2.16 2.32
N ALA A 226 -5.69 -2.83 1.15
CA ALA A 226 -6.89 -2.91 0.32
C ALA A 226 -8.10 -3.52 1.06
N ALA A 227 -7.90 -4.64 1.77
CA ALA A 227 -8.93 -5.31 2.54
C ALA A 227 -9.45 -4.44 3.69
N ASN A 228 -8.55 -3.86 4.48
CA ASN A 228 -8.92 -2.98 5.58
C ASN A 228 -9.72 -1.78 5.10
N TRP A 229 -9.27 -1.13 4.03
CA TRP A 229 -10.03 -0.06 3.41
C TRP A 229 -11.46 -0.51 3.06
N MET A 230 -11.63 -1.67 2.41
CA MET A 230 -12.96 -2.17 2.04
C MET A 230 -13.85 -2.37 3.27
N LEU A 231 -13.32 -3.03 4.28
CA LEU A 231 -14.07 -3.43 5.46
C LEU A 231 -14.53 -2.26 6.32
N LEU A 232 -13.81 -1.14 6.23
CA LEU A 232 -14.10 0.12 6.89
C LEU A 232 -15.07 1.00 6.08
N ASN A 233 -14.92 1.03 4.75
CA ASN A 233 -15.59 2.02 3.92
C ASN A 233 -16.80 1.48 3.15
N VAL A 234 -16.86 0.17 2.90
CA VAL A 234 -17.96 -0.46 2.16
C VAL A 234 -18.95 -1.07 3.15
N PRO A 235 -20.21 -0.58 3.20
CA PRO A 235 -21.23 -1.15 4.07
C PRO A 235 -21.52 -2.61 3.72
N SER A 236 -21.88 -3.40 4.73
CA SER A 236 -22.20 -4.83 4.56
C SER A 236 -21.10 -5.63 3.84
N SER A 237 -19.84 -5.21 4.01
CA SER A 237 -18.67 -5.95 3.52
C SER A 237 -18.13 -6.94 4.55
N GLN A 238 -17.48 -8.02 4.08
CA GLN A 238 -16.74 -8.94 4.93
C GLN A 238 -15.54 -9.55 4.20
N TYR A 239 -14.53 -9.98 4.95
CA TYR A 239 -13.42 -10.77 4.42
C TYR A 239 -13.79 -12.24 4.42
N VAL A 240 -13.43 -12.94 3.35
CA VAL A 240 -13.62 -14.39 3.23
C VAL A 240 -12.41 -15.01 2.53
N SER A 241 -11.91 -16.14 3.05
CA SER A 241 -10.86 -16.89 2.35
C SER A 241 -11.44 -17.73 1.21
N PHE A 242 -10.65 -17.96 0.15
CA PHE A 242 -11.05 -18.93 -0.89
C PHE A 242 -11.32 -20.32 -0.32
N ASP A 243 -10.56 -20.74 0.71
CA ASP A 243 -10.75 -22.02 1.39
C ASP A 243 -12.13 -22.13 2.06
N ASP A 244 -12.62 -21.06 2.68
CA ASP A 244 -13.94 -21.03 3.32
C ASP A 244 -15.07 -21.09 2.30
N ILE A 245 -14.91 -20.41 1.17
CA ILE A 245 -15.82 -20.52 0.04
C ILE A 245 -15.83 -21.97 -0.46
N ALA A 246 -14.66 -22.55 -0.73
CA ALA A 246 -14.53 -23.94 -1.19
C ALA A 246 -15.22 -24.93 -0.24
N LYS A 247 -15.03 -24.77 1.08
CA LYS A 247 -15.69 -25.58 2.12
C LYS A 247 -17.19 -25.33 2.23
N GLY A 248 -17.68 -24.15 1.83
CA GLY A 248 -19.11 -23.80 1.88
C GLY A 248 -19.59 -23.41 3.26
N VAL A 249 -18.70 -22.82 4.04
CA VAL A 249 -18.98 -22.33 5.39
C VAL A 249 -19.39 -20.86 5.41
N VAL A 250 -19.56 -20.26 4.23
CA VAL A 250 -19.90 -18.85 4.02
C VAL A 250 -21.26 -18.78 3.33
N ASP A 251 -22.16 -17.95 3.84
CA ASP A 251 -23.41 -17.64 3.16
C ASP A 251 -23.16 -16.61 2.04
N LEU A 252 -23.44 -17.02 0.81
CA LEU A 252 -23.30 -16.17 -0.40
C LEU A 252 -24.66 -15.66 -0.89
N SER A 253 -25.76 -15.96 -0.21
CA SER A 253 -27.13 -15.71 -0.70
C SER A 253 -27.46 -14.24 -0.97
N SER A 254 -26.84 -13.32 -0.21
CA SER A 254 -27.00 -11.87 -0.40
C SER A 254 -25.80 -11.21 -1.07
N CYS A 255 -24.75 -11.97 -1.37
CA CYS A 255 -23.56 -11.45 -2.01
C CYS A 255 -23.90 -10.95 -3.41
N LYS A 256 -23.47 -9.73 -3.73
CA LYS A 256 -23.60 -9.09 -5.05
C LYS A 256 -22.24 -8.96 -5.73
N VAL A 257 -21.20 -8.66 -4.97
CA VAL A 257 -19.86 -8.40 -5.51
C VAL A 257 -18.79 -9.13 -4.69
N MET A 258 -17.87 -9.78 -5.38
CA MET A 258 -16.61 -10.27 -4.80
C MET A 258 -15.46 -9.44 -5.35
N TRP A 259 -14.70 -8.78 -4.48
CA TRP A 259 -13.44 -8.14 -4.83
C TRP A 259 -12.28 -9.04 -4.43
N TRP A 260 -11.42 -9.37 -5.40
CA TRP A 260 -10.12 -9.95 -5.14
C TRP A 260 -9.00 -9.04 -5.66
N HIS A 261 -8.14 -8.63 -4.75
CA HIS A 261 -6.87 -7.98 -5.04
C HIS A 261 -5.75 -8.98 -4.76
N LEU A 262 -4.86 -9.20 -5.73
CA LEU A 262 -3.77 -10.17 -5.60
C LEU A 262 -2.44 -9.48 -5.92
N HIS A 263 -1.57 -9.45 -4.92
CA HIS A 263 -0.19 -9.01 -5.07
C HIS A 263 0.76 -10.18 -4.82
N ILE A 264 1.79 -10.28 -5.65
CA ILE A 264 2.85 -11.27 -5.54
C ILE A 264 4.17 -10.54 -5.80
N ASP A 265 5.03 -10.53 -4.79
CA ASP A 265 6.36 -9.93 -4.89
C ASP A 265 7.17 -10.56 -6.04
N GLY A 266 7.70 -9.70 -6.91
CA GLY A 266 8.41 -10.11 -8.14
C GLY A 266 7.49 -10.46 -9.32
N GLY A 267 6.18 -10.36 -9.12
CA GLY A 267 5.14 -10.47 -10.14
C GLY A 267 4.88 -11.87 -10.69
N ILE A 268 3.80 -11.99 -11.46
CA ILE A 268 3.49 -13.15 -12.28
C ILE A 268 3.33 -12.72 -13.74
N ASP A 269 3.78 -13.57 -14.66
CA ASP A 269 3.81 -13.27 -16.10
C ASP A 269 3.08 -14.30 -16.97
N ASN A 270 2.54 -15.36 -16.36
CA ASN A 270 1.84 -16.43 -17.07
C ASN A 270 0.88 -17.20 -16.15
N MET A 271 0.01 -18.01 -16.77
CA MET A 271 -1.01 -18.78 -16.07
C MET A 271 -0.44 -19.87 -15.15
N ASP A 272 0.71 -20.48 -15.48
CA ASP A 272 1.32 -21.51 -14.63
C ASP A 272 1.79 -20.92 -13.30
N LYS A 273 2.40 -19.71 -13.34
CA LYS A 273 2.76 -18.96 -12.13
C LYS A 273 1.53 -18.53 -11.34
N PHE A 274 0.46 -18.08 -12.02
CA PHE A 274 -0.81 -17.78 -11.35
C PHE A 274 -1.33 -19.02 -10.61
N ASP A 275 -1.40 -20.16 -11.28
CA ASP A 275 -1.92 -21.42 -10.71
C ASP A 275 -1.10 -21.90 -9.51
N GLN A 276 0.23 -21.71 -9.57
CA GLN A 276 1.12 -22.05 -8.47
C GLN A 276 0.91 -21.15 -7.25
N ASN A 277 0.80 -19.83 -7.45
CA ASN A 277 0.73 -18.85 -6.36
C ASN A 277 -0.69 -18.68 -5.80
N ALA A 278 -1.72 -18.97 -6.59
CA ALA A 278 -3.12 -18.81 -6.20
C ALA A 278 -3.86 -20.14 -6.07
N ALA A 279 -3.18 -21.21 -5.65
CA ALA A 279 -3.71 -22.57 -5.64
C ALA A 279 -5.04 -22.73 -4.87
N SER A 280 -5.23 -22.03 -3.74
CA SER A 280 -6.50 -22.08 -2.98
C SER A 280 -7.67 -21.50 -3.77
N SER A 281 -7.45 -20.44 -4.57
CA SER A 281 -8.48 -19.88 -5.46
C SER A 281 -8.98 -20.91 -6.50
N LEU A 282 -8.13 -21.86 -6.91
CA LEU A 282 -8.48 -22.90 -7.86
C LEU A 282 -9.44 -23.93 -7.27
N THR A 283 -9.37 -24.16 -5.95
CA THR A 283 -10.27 -25.09 -5.24
C THR A 283 -11.69 -24.52 -5.12
N ALA A 284 -11.83 -23.20 -5.10
CA ALA A 284 -13.10 -22.50 -5.01
C ALA A 284 -13.77 -22.23 -6.36
N ILE A 285 -13.08 -22.47 -7.48
CA ILE A 285 -13.52 -22.06 -8.84
C ILE A 285 -14.97 -22.41 -9.12
N GLN A 286 -15.43 -23.63 -8.80
CA GLN A 286 -16.79 -24.02 -9.14
C GLN A 286 -17.83 -23.14 -8.43
N LYS A 287 -17.62 -22.82 -7.16
CA LYS A 287 -18.57 -21.98 -6.39
C LYS A 287 -18.54 -20.53 -6.83
N ILE A 288 -17.36 -20.01 -7.18
CA ILE A 288 -17.26 -18.66 -7.71
C ILE A 288 -17.90 -18.58 -9.10
N LYS A 289 -17.75 -19.63 -9.93
CA LYS A 289 -18.48 -19.76 -11.20
C LYS A 289 -19.98 -19.80 -10.99
N ASP A 290 -20.47 -20.61 -10.05
CA ASP A 290 -21.90 -20.68 -9.74
C ASP A 290 -22.43 -19.31 -9.28
N PHE A 291 -21.68 -18.60 -8.44
CA PHE A 291 -21.98 -17.21 -8.04
C PHE A 291 -22.04 -16.26 -9.25
N TYR A 292 -21.00 -16.30 -10.09
CA TYR A 292 -20.91 -15.47 -11.30
C TYR A 292 -22.06 -15.75 -12.27
N GLU A 293 -22.37 -17.02 -12.53
CA GLU A 293 -23.45 -17.48 -13.40
C GLU A 293 -24.85 -17.22 -12.85
N ALA A 294 -24.97 -17.01 -11.52
CA ALA A 294 -26.19 -16.58 -10.86
C ALA A 294 -26.36 -15.04 -10.82
N GLY A 295 -25.49 -14.28 -11.49
CA GLY A 295 -25.57 -12.82 -11.60
C GLY A 295 -24.65 -12.08 -10.65
N GLY A 296 -23.85 -12.78 -9.84
CA GLY A 296 -22.83 -12.19 -8.99
C GLY A 296 -21.70 -11.55 -9.80
N SER A 297 -21.25 -10.38 -9.36
CA SER A 297 -20.23 -9.60 -10.04
C SER A 297 -18.86 -9.73 -9.38
N LEU A 298 -17.77 -9.51 -10.12
CA LEU A 298 -16.41 -9.53 -9.58
C LEU A 298 -15.62 -8.26 -9.90
N LEU A 299 -14.89 -7.77 -8.91
CA LEU A 299 -13.79 -6.83 -9.11
C LEU A 299 -12.48 -7.62 -8.98
N LEU A 300 -11.68 -7.63 -10.03
CA LEU A 300 -10.39 -8.32 -10.07
C LEU A 300 -9.30 -7.29 -10.30
N THR A 301 -8.35 -7.18 -9.38
CA THR A 301 -7.33 -6.11 -9.43
C THR A 301 -5.93 -6.68 -9.33
N ARG A 302 -4.97 -6.05 -10.01
CA ARG A 302 -3.62 -6.57 -10.24
C ARG A 302 -3.67 -7.99 -10.83
N PHE A 303 -2.91 -8.92 -10.26
CA PHE A 303 -2.75 -10.28 -10.75
C PHE A 303 -4.02 -11.13 -10.62
N ALA A 304 -5.01 -10.70 -9.84
CA ALA A 304 -6.31 -11.37 -9.76
C ALA A 304 -7.04 -11.32 -11.13
N SER A 305 -6.65 -10.42 -12.02
CA SER A 305 -7.18 -10.32 -13.40
C SER A 305 -7.03 -11.62 -14.20
N TYR A 306 -6.04 -12.47 -13.90
CA TYR A 306 -5.91 -13.81 -14.50
C TYR A 306 -7.11 -14.72 -14.20
N TYR A 307 -7.81 -14.48 -13.09
CA TYR A 307 -8.93 -15.31 -12.65
C TYR A 307 -10.14 -15.22 -13.58
N ALA A 308 -10.31 -14.12 -14.33
CA ALA A 308 -11.35 -13.99 -15.34
C ALA A 308 -11.29 -15.15 -16.38
N VAL A 309 -10.09 -15.60 -16.72
CA VAL A 309 -9.87 -16.75 -17.60
C VAL A 309 -10.37 -18.05 -16.96
N LYS A 310 -10.05 -18.25 -15.66
CA LYS A 310 -10.49 -19.45 -14.92
C LYS A 310 -12.00 -19.51 -14.79
N LEU A 311 -12.66 -18.37 -14.67
CA LEU A 311 -14.12 -18.25 -14.61
C LEU A 311 -14.79 -18.47 -15.99
N GLY A 312 -14.02 -18.46 -17.08
CA GLY A 312 -14.56 -18.59 -18.44
C GLY A 312 -15.30 -17.32 -18.89
N ALA A 313 -14.83 -16.15 -18.42
CA ALA A 313 -15.32 -14.85 -18.88
C ALA A 313 -14.75 -14.47 -20.26
N THR A 314 -13.55 -14.97 -20.58
CA THR A 314 -12.86 -14.69 -21.85
C THR A 314 -13.39 -15.59 -22.96
N LEU A 315 -13.53 -15.04 -24.17
CA LEU A 315 -14.03 -15.78 -25.34
C LEU A 315 -12.97 -16.69 -25.95
N ASP A 316 -11.71 -16.26 -25.95
CA ASP A 316 -10.60 -16.98 -26.57
C ASP A 316 -9.74 -17.77 -25.59
N GLY A 317 -10.03 -17.68 -24.28
CA GLY A 317 -9.29 -18.38 -23.23
C GLY A 317 -7.91 -17.80 -22.93
N ASN A 318 -7.54 -16.65 -23.51
CA ASN A 318 -6.25 -16.02 -23.28
C ASN A 318 -6.21 -15.30 -21.93
N ASN A 319 -5.00 -15.14 -21.37
CA ASN A 319 -4.71 -14.35 -20.18
C ASN A 319 -3.92 -13.07 -20.52
N PRO A 320 -3.86 -12.08 -19.59
CA PRO A 320 -3.01 -10.90 -19.76
C PRO A 320 -1.60 -11.30 -20.22
N ASN A 321 -1.11 -10.62 -21.26
CA ASN A 321 0.07 -11.03 -22.03
C ASN A 321 1.27 -10.08 -21.87
N ASN A 322 1.13 -9.06 -21.03
CA ASN A 322 2.16 -8.08 -20.75
C ASN A 322 2.15 -7.81 -19.25
N CYS A 323 2.97 -8.52 -18.50
CA CYS A 323 2.83 -8.63 -17.05
C CYS A 323 4.19 -8.65 -16.36
N TRP A 324 4.30 -7.93 -15.25
CA TRP A 324 5.51 -7.84 -14.43
C TRP A 324 5.16 -7.29 -13.03
N GLY A 325 6.12 -7.26 -12.12
CA GLY A 325 5.97 -6.61 -10.82
C GLY A 325 7.29 -6.60 -10.07
N GLN A 326 7.45 -5.63 -9.18
CA GLN A 326 8.59 -5.54 -8.26
C GLN A 326 8.20 -6.12 -6.89
N VAL A 327 9.13 -6.00 -5.95
CA VAL A 327 8.95 -6.41 -4.55
C VAL A 327 8.68 -5.17 -3.72
N GLU A 328 7.74 -5.22 -2.79
CA GLU A 328 7.33 -4.08 -1.95
C GLU A 328 8.53 -3.27 -1.40
N GLU A 329 9.49 -3.93 -0.76
CA GLU A 329 10.62 -3.26 -0.10
C GLU A 329 11.58 -2.54 -1.06
N SER A 330 11.60 -2.96 -2.33
CA SER A 330 12.56 -2.48 -3.34
C SER A 330 11.91 -1.88 -4.58
N GLY A 331 10.61 -1.62 -4.52
CA GLY A 331 9.86 -0.92 -5.56
C GLY A 331 10.46 0.44 -5.90
N GLU A 332 10.19 0.90 -7.12
CA GLU A 332 10.62 2.20 -7.62
C GLU A 332 10.05 3.33 -6.75
N ILE A 333 10.87 4.31 -6.42
CA ILE A 333 10.39 5.61 -5.92
C ILE A 333 10.05 6.47 -7.13
N THR A 334 8.77 6.78 -7.29
CA THR A 334 8.27 7.54 -8.44
C THR A 334 8.95 8.92 -8.49
N SER A 335 9.50 9.27 -9.65
CA SER A 335 10.13 10.60 -9.85
C SER A 335 9.13 11.70 -10.24
N GLY A 336 7.88 11.32 -10.48
CA GLY A 336 6.77 12.15 -10.93
C GLY A 336 5.45 11.43 -10.69
N PRO A 337 4.31 12.11 -10.88
CA PRO A 337 3.01 11.51 -10.68
C PRO A 337 2.72 10.45 -11.76
N TRP A 338 2.16 9.30 -11.35
CA TRP A 338 1.82 8.20 -12.26
C TRP A 338 0.33 8.22 -12.62
N SER A 339 0.03 7.86 -13.86
CA SER A 339 -1.34 7.87 -14.39
C SER A 339 -1.55 6.83 -15.49
N PHE A 340 -2.81 6.48 -15.70
CA PHE A 340 -3.28 5.85 -16.93
C PHE A 340 -4.36 6.70 -17.61
N PHE A 341 -4.67 6.38 -18.86
CA PHE A 341 -5.58 7.16 -19.71
C PHE A 341 -6.97 6.52 -19.78
N ILE A 342 -8.00 7.35 -19.86
CA ILE A 342 -9.41 6.95 -19.96
C ILE A 342 -10.09 7.59 -21.18
N GLN A 343 -9.31 7.84 -22.24
CA GLN A 343 -9.80 8.49 -23.44
C GLN A 343 -11.02 7.71 -24.01
N GLY A 344 -12.11 8.42 -24.28
CA GLY A 344 -13.37 7.82 -24.73
C GLY A 344 -14.24 7.21 -23.62
N ASN A 345 -13.74 7.16 -22.38
CA ASN A 345 -14.40 6.56 -21.22
C ASN A 345 -14.58 7.55 -20.05
N THR A 346 -14.45 8.86 -20.25
CA THR A 346 -14.51 9.87 -19.17
C THR A 346 -15.83 9.88 -18.39
N GLU A 347 -16.93 9.45 -19.01
CA GLU A 347 -18.25 9.34 -18.37
C GLU A 347 -18.50 7.99 -17.70
N HIS A 348 -17.53 7.06 -17.75
CA HIS A 348 -17.66 5.76 -17.12
C HIS A 348 -17.80 5.91 -15.59
N ALA A 349 -18.65 5.08 -14.97
CA ALA A 349 -18.98 5.18 -13.55
C ALA A 349 -17.74 5.10 -12.64
N LEU A 350 -16.75 4.30 -13.04
CA LEU A 350 -15.47 4.14 -12.33
C LEU A 350 -14.69 5.44 -12.16
N TYR A 351 -14.79 6.36 -13.11
CA TYR A 351 -13.93 7.56 -13.16
C TYR A 351 -14.61 8.81 -12.60
N GLN A 352 -15.74 8.66 -11.92
CA GLN A 352 -16.48 9.77 -11.35
C GLN A 352 -15.86 10.29 -10.05
N ASN A 353 -15.81 11.62 -9.91
CA ASN A 353 -15.33 12.32 -8.71
C ASN A 353 -13.88 11.99 -8.31
N LEU A 354 -13.03 11.64 -9.28
CA LEU A 354 -11.59 11.51 -9.05
C LEU A 354 -10.92 12.89 -8.96
N VAL A 355 -9.84 12.98 -8.19
CA VAL A 355 -8.95 14.14 -8.17
C VAL A 355 -8.16 14.16 -9.47
N MET A 356 -8.48 15.09 -10.36
CA MET A 356 -7.82 15.25 -11.65
C MET A 356 -6.76 16.34 -11.60
N ASN A 357 -5.75 16.23 -12.47
CA ASN A 357 -4.84 17.34 -12.71
C ASN A 357 -5.53 18.43 -13.57
N SER A 358 -5.19 19.70 -13.32
CA SER A 358 -5.88 20.82 -13.97
C SER A 358 -5.63 20.82 -15.48
N GLY A 359 -6.70 20.78 -16.27
CA GLY A 359 -6.64 20.76 -17.73
C GLY A 359 -6.46 19.37 -18.34
N GLU A 360 -6.41 18.31 -17.52
CA GLU A 360 -6.31 16.92 -17.98
C GLU A 360 -7.56 16.16 -17.52
N SER A 361 -8.48 15.91 -18.45
CA SER A 361 -9.77 15.26 -18.16
C SER A 361 -9.79 13.76 -18.43
N ASP A 362 -8.73 13.23 -19.03
CA ASP A 362 -8.64 11.84 -19.50
C ASP A 362 -7.42 11.09 -18.91
N LYS A 363 -6.77 11.65 -17.88
CA LYS A 363 -5.67 11.02 -17.16
C LYS A 363 -6.03 10.81 -15.70
N VAL A 364 -6.11 9.55 -15.29
CA VAL A 364 -6.35 9.17 -13.90
C VAL A 364 -5.00 9.00 -13.22
N TYR A 365 -4.67 9.93 -12.34
CA TYR A 365 -3.48 9.87 -11.49
C TYR A 365 -3.76 9.06 -10.24
N THR A 366 -2.79 8.26 -9.78
CA THR A 366 -2.96 7.39 -8.59
C THR A 366 -1.84 7.52 -7.57
N CYS A 367 -0.77 8.26 -7.86
CA CYS A 367 0.22 8.68 -6.88
C CYS A 367 1.03 9.87 -7.40
N ASP A 368 1.64 10.60 -6.48
CA ASP A 368 2.59 11.68 -6.72
C ASP A 368 4.03 11.15 -6.83
N ALA A 369 4.98 12.07 -7.06
CA ALA A 369 6.40 11.78 -6.90
C ALA A 369 6.71 11.44 -5.43
N GLY A 370 7.60 10.46 -5.21
CA GLY A 370 8.03 10.02 -3.89
C GLY A 370 7.30 8.78 -3.37
N TYR A 371 6.19 8.39 -4.00
CA TYR A 371 5.49 7.13 -3.70
C TYR A 371 6.37 5.94 -4.09
N ARG A 372 6.43 4.90 -3.25
CA ARG A 372 7.09 3.64 -3.62
C ARG A 372 6.07 2.73 -4.29
N ILE A 373 6.30 2.42 -5.55
CA ILE A 373 5.37 1.61 -6.35
C ILE A 373 6.02 0.30 -6.78
N THR A 374 5.28 -0.80 -6.65
CA THR A 374 5.75 -2.10 -7.15
C THR A 374 5.58 -2.24 -8.66
N ASN A 375 4.75 -1.39 -9.26
CA ASN A 375 4.37 -1.46 -10.68
C ASN A 375 3.87 -2.87 -11.06
N SER A 376 3.18 -3.55 -10.14
CA SER A 376 2.57 -4.87 -10.34
C SER A 376 1.48 -4.80 -11.39
N THR A 377 1.82 -5.22 -12.60
CA THR A 377 1.04 -5.03 -13.81
C THR A 377 0.58 -6.36 -14.37
N ALA A 378 -0.71 -6.44 -14.69
CA ALA A 378 -1.32 -7.53 -15.44
C ALA A 378 -2.18 -6.94 -16.57
N GLN A 379 -1.54 -6.51 -17.67
CA GLN A 379 -2.19 -5.75 -18.74
C GLN A 379 -2.15 -6.48 -20.09
N TRP A 380 -2.79 -5.88 -21.10
CA TRP A 380 -2.81 -6.40 -22.46
C TRP A 380 -2.00 -5.53 -23.40
N HIS A 381 -0.94 -6.10 -23.96
CA HIS A 381 -0.27 -5.49 -25.10
C HIS A 381 -1.18 -5.45 -26.32
N ILE A 382 -1.23 -4.28 -26.97
CA ILE A 382 -1.91 -4.04 -28.23
C ILE A 382 -0.88 -3.61 -29.28
N GLY A 383 -0.77 -4.38 -30.36
CA GLY A 383 0.20 -4.14 -31.43
C GLY A 383 0.70 -5.43 -32.08
N SER A 384 1.28 -5.30 -33.27
CA SER A 384 1.76 -6.43 -34.08
C SER A 384 3.25 -6.76 -33.89
N ASP A 385 3.94 -6.04 -33.02
CA ASP A 385 5.39 -6.02 -32.85
C ASP A 385 5.96 -7.21 -32.05
N TRP A 386 5.21 -7.77 -31.10
CA TRP A 386 5.62 -8.98 -30.36
C TRP A 386 4.50 -10.02 -30.17
N GLY A 387 3.40 -9.87 -30.91
CA GLY A 387 2.31 -10.84 -30.99
C GLY A 387 1.13 -10.50 -30.07
N GLY A 388 0.00 -11.18 -30.28
CA GLY A 388 -1.27 -10.89 -29.60
C GLY A 388 -2.28 -10.24 -30.54
N TYR A 389 -2.80 -9.07 -30.16
CA TYR A 389 -3.91 -8.41 -30.85
C TYR A 389 -3.40 -7.21 -31.63
N PRO A 390 -3.62 -7.13 -32.95
CA PRO A 390 -3.12 -6.03 -33.76
C PRO A 390 -3.69 -4.67 -33.36
N THR A 391 -4.96 -4.64 -32.95
CA THR A 391 -5.66 -3.43 -32.49
C THR A 391 -6.50 -3.73 -31.26
N GLU A 392 -6.86 -2.68 -30.50
CA GLU A 392 -7.79 -2.79 -29.38
C GLU A 392 -9.14 -3.36 -29.84
N ALA A 393 -9.61 -2.97 -31.03
CA ALA A 393 -10.87 -3.52 -31.58
C ALA A 393 -10.79 -5.03 -31.85
N ASP A 394 -9.65 -5.54 -32.33
CA ASP A 394 -9.44 -6.98 -32.49
C ASP A 394 -9.44 -7.67 -31.12
N TRP A 395 -8.82 -7.05 -30.12
CA TRP A 395 -8.86 -7.53 -28.73
C TRP A 395 -10.28 -7.60 -28.19
N GLU A 396 -11.06 -6.52 -28.28
CA GLU A 396 -12.44 -6.50 -27.78
C GLU A 396 -13.32 -7.57 -28.44
N ILE A 397 -13.16 -7.80 -29.74
CA ILE A 397 -13.94 -8.79 -30.51
C ILE A 397 -13.52 -10.22 -30.17
N LEU A 398 -12.22 -10.50 -30.17
CA LEU A 398 -11.71 -11.87 -30.01
C LEU A 398 -11.67 -12.31 -28.55
N HIS A 399 -11.26 -11.41 -27.66
CA HIS A 399 -11.16 -11.66 -26.23
C HIS A 399 -12.52 -11.54 -25.52
N GLY A 400 -13.39 -10.65 -26.02
CA GLY A 400 -14.76 -10.48 -25.53
C GLY A 400 -14.92 -9.56 -24.31
N ALA A 401 -13.99 -8.63 -24.13
CA ALA A 401 -14.06 -7.59 -23.10
C ALA A 401 -14.15 -6.19 -23.73
N LYS A 402 -14.49 -5.19 -22.93
CA LYS A 402 -14.46 -3.77 -23.32
C LYS A 402 -13.30 -3.06 -22.63
N ALA A 403 -12.45 -2.38 -23.39
CA ALA A 403 -11.39 -1.56 -22.85
C ALA A 403 -11.99 -0.27 -22.25
N ILE A 404 -11.62 0.03 -21.00
CA ILE A 404 -12.07 1.25 -20.30
C ILE A 404 -10.92 2.13 -19.82
N GLY A 405 -9.67 1.65 -19.91
CA GLY A 405 -8.48 2.47 -19.68
C GLY A 405 -7.21 1.87 -20.28
N ASN A 406 -6.28 2.75 -20.65
CA ASN A 406 -5.05 2.41 -21.37
C ASN A 406 -3.79 2.97 -20.68
N GLY A 407 -2.67 2.24 -20.79
CA GLY A 407 -1.35 2.70 -20.42
C GLY A 407 -0.80 3.72 -21.41
N GLY A 408 0.29 4.41 -21.04
CA GLY A 408 0.95 5.39 -21.94
C GLY A 408 1.58 4.77 -23.19
N ASP A 409 1.78 3.45 -23.19
CA ASP A 409 2.23 2.62 -24.31
C ASP A 409 1.05 2.13 -25.19
N GLY A 410 -0.19 2.43 -24.82
CA GLY A 410 -1.40 1.98 -25.51
C GLY A 410 -1.92 0.60 -25.05
N ALA A 411 -1.27 -0.05 -24.09
CA ALA A 411 -1.76 -1.30 -23.52
C ALA A 411 -3.13 -1.11 -22.84
N VAL A 412 -4.01 -2.12 -22.86
CA VAL A 412 -5.26 -2.07 -22.09
C VAL A 412 -4.94 -2.45 -20.65
N VAL A 413 -5.19 -1.52 -19.71
CA VAL A 413 -4.84 -1.66 -18.28
C VAL A 413 -6.06 -1.72 -17.37
N ALA A 414 -7.22 -1.30 -17.87
CA ALA A 414 -8.50 -1.49 -17.22
C ALA A 414 -9.54 -1.92 -18.26
N TRP A 415 -10.34 -2.93 -17.92
CA TRP A 415 -11.35 -3.50 -18.84
C TRP A 415 -12.51 -4.12 -18.08
N GLU A 416 -13.61 -4.35 -18.78
CA GLU A 416 -14.79 -5.01 -18.21
C GLU A 416 -15.38 -6.09 -19.11
N TYR A 417 -16.02 -7.07 -18.47
CA TYR A 417 -16.92 -8.02 -19.08
C TYR A 417 -18.32 -7.66 -18.63
N LEU A 418 -19.14 -7.19 -19.58
CA LEU A 418 -20.50 -6.75 -19.29
C LEU A 418 -21.39 -7.94 -18.88
N PRO A 419 -22.36 -7.74 -17.98
CA PRO A 419 -23.34 -8.76 -17.63
C PRO A 419 -24.03 -9.35 -18.87
N ASN A 420 -24.10 -10.68 -18.97
CA ASN A 420 -24.65 -11.36 -20.14
C ASN A 420 -25.20 -12.75 -19.80
N ASN A 421 -26.36 -13.11 -20.35
CA ASN A 421 -26.99 -14.44 -20.19
C ASN A 421 -27.12 -14.90 -18.72
N GLY A 422 -27.46 -13.98 -17.82
CA GLY A 422 -27.58 -14.25 -16.38
C GLY A 422 -26.27 -14.19 -15.61
N ARG A 423 -25.12 -14.11 -16.28
CA ARG A 423 -23.83 -13.84 -15.62
C ARG A 423 -23.74 -12.38 -15.18
N GLY A 424 -23.11 -12.16 -14.03
CA GLY A 424 -22.81 -10.82 -13.52
C GLY A 424 -21.73 -10.11 -14.34
N GLY A 425 -21.30 -8.93 -13.88
CA GLY A 425 -20.22 -8.17 -14.50
C GLY A 425 -18.86 -8.53 -13.90
N ILE A 426 -17.78 -8.39 -14.67
CA ILE A 426 -16.42 -8.44 -14.13
C ILE A 426 -15.67 -7.18 -14.56
N VAL A 427 -15.13 -6.45 -13.59
CA VAL A 427 -14.17 -5.35 -13.86
C VAL A 427 -12.77 -5.85 -13.51
N CYS A 428 -11.83 -5.64 -14.42
CA CYS A 428 -10.42 -5.89 -14.20
C CYS A 428 -9.63 -4.58 -14.22
N ILE A 429 -8.79 -4.36 -13.20
CA ILE A 429 -7.82 -3.25 -13.16
C ILE A 429 -6.43 -3.85 -12.98
N GLY A 430 -5.73 -4.03 -14.09
CA GLY A 430 -4.40 -4.61 -14.17
C GLY A 430 -3.27 -3.58 -14.27
N SER A 431 -3.59 -2.29 -14.16
CA SER A 431 -2.60 -1.22 -14.22
C SER A 431 -1.61 -1.29 -13.07
N GLY A 432 -0.31 -1.17 -13.36
CA GLY A 432 0.72 -0.98 -12.33
C GLY A 432 0.58 0.31 -11.52
N CYS A 433 -0.31 1.23 -11.94
CA CYS A 433 -0.69 2.42 -11.18
C CYS A 433 -1.66 2.12 -10.01
N TYR A 434 -2.33 0.96 -10.02
CA TYR A 434 -3.27 0.56 -8.97
C TYR A 434 -2.49 -0.17 -7.87
N ASP A 435 -2.07 0.58 -6.85
CA ASP A 435 -1.19 0.16 -5.74
C ASP A 435 -1.76 0.75 -4.44
N TRP A 436 -1.84 -0.04 -3.37
CA TRP A 436 -2.47 0.34 -2.09
C TRP A 436 -1.47 0.66 -0.99
N TYR A 437 -0.24 0.16 -1.08
CA TYR A 437 0.73 0.15 -0.01
C TYR A 437 2.11 0.55 -0.53
N SER A 438 2.65 1.59 0.08
CA SER A 438 3.98 2.11 -0.24
C SER A 438 4.95 1.81 0.89
N TYR A 439 5.74 0.74 0.75
CA TYR A 439 6.67 0.31 1.81
C TYR A 439 7.66 1.40 2.22
N GLY A 440 7.65 1.73 3.52
CA GLY A 440 8.63 2.61 4.15
C GLY A 440 8.56 4.08 3.69
N VAL A 441 7.45 4.49 3.09
CA VAL A 441 7.21 5.87 2.62
C VAL A 441 5.87 6.33 3.18
N ASP A 442 5.85 7.53 3.73
CA ASP A 442 4.61 8.18 4.15
C ASP A 442 3.90 8.79 2.93
N ALA A 443 2.78 8.18 2.54
CA ALA A 443 1.93 8.63 1.43
C ALA A 443 0.76 9.51 1.89
N SER A 444 0.67 9.92 3.16
CA SER A 444 -0.44 10.71 3.69
C SER A 444 -0.58 12.10 3.05
N GLY A 445 0.53 12.65 2.53
CA GLY A 445 0.56 13.89 1.76
C GLY A 445 0.36 13.74 0.26
N ASP A 446 0.18 12.52 -0.25
CA ASP A 446 0.00 12.23 -1.67
C ASP A 446 -1.36 12.77 -2.16
N ARG A 447 -1.34 13.62 -3.19
CA ARG A 447 -2.55 14.26 -3.70
C ARG A 447 -3.48 13.27 -4.42
N TYR A 448 -2.93 12.24 -5.05
CA TYR A 448 -3.62 11.38 -6.00
C TYR A 448 -3.88 9.98 -5.48
N HIS A 449 -3.19 9.54 -4.43
CA HIS A 449 -3.35 8.18 -3.91
C HIS A 449 -4.77 7.86 -3.43
N GLY A 450 -5.49 8.87 -2.90
CA GLY A 450 -6.91 8.74 -2.61
C GLY A 450 -7.80 8.35 -3.82
N ASN A 451 -7.32 8.52 -5.06
CA ASN A 451 -8.03 8.05 -6.25
C ASN A 451 -8.08 6.52 -6.35
N VAL A 452 -7.11 5.78 -5.77
CA VAL A 452 -7.16 4.31 -5.75
C VAL A 452 -8.38 3.86 -4.96
N ALA A 453 -8.55 4.38 -3.74
CA ALA A 453 -9.74 4.17 -2.93
C ALA A 453 -11.03 4.59 -3.64
N LYS A 454 -11.06 5.79 -4.23
CA LYS A 454 -12.27 6.29 -4.90
C LYS A 454 -12.65 5.48 -6.14
N LEU A 455 -11.67 5.09 -6.95
CA LEU A 455 -11.85 4.22 -8.12
C LEU A 455 -12.43 2.86 -7.70
N THR A 456 -11.94 2.31 -6.59
CA THR A 456 -12.40 1.04 -6.03
C THR A 456 -13.85 1.12 -5.54
N GLU A 457 -14.18 2.18 -4.80
CA GLU A 457 -15.55 2.45 -4.35
C GLU A 457 -16.51 2.54 -5.55
N ASN A 458 -16.13 3.32 -6.57
CA ASN A 458 -16.92 3.46 -7.78
C ASN A 458 -17.08 2.12 -8.52
N ALA A 459 -16.03 1.31 -8.60
CA ALA A 459 -16.10 -0.02 -9.22
C ALA A 459 -17.04 -0.97 -8.47
N ILE A 460 -16.98 -0.99 -7.13
CA ILE A 460 -17.88 -1.80 -6.31
C ILE A 460 -19.33 -1.35 -6.50
N ASN A 461 -19.60 -0.03 -6.44
CA ASN A 461 -20.96 0.49 -6.62
C ASN A 461 -21.51 0.20 -8.01
N TYR A 462 -20.70 0.41 -9.05
CA TYR A 462 -21.05 0.07 -10.43
C TYR A 462 -21.40 -1.43 -10.57
N LEU A 463 -20.61 -2.33 -9.98
CA LEU A 463 -20.83 -3.77 -10.03
C LEU A 463 -22.02 -4.25 -9.19
N LYS A 464 -22.39 -3.51 -8.12
CA LYS A 464 -23.63 -3.72 -7.35
C LYS A 464 -24.87 -3.29 -8.12
N GLY A 465 -24.71 -2.45 -9.14
CA GLY A 465 -25.81 -1.82 -9.90
C GLY A 465 -26.40 -0.58 -9.21
N GLU A 466 -25.58 0.18 -8.48
CA GLU A 466 -25.97 1.41 -7.75
C GLU A 466 -25.63 2.71 -8.49
#